data_AF-A0A7V2TNN0-F1
#
_entry.id   AF-A0A7V2TNN0-F1
#
_cell.length_a   1.000
_cell.length_b   1.000
_cell.length_c   1.000
_cell.angle_alpha   90.00
_cell.angle_beta   90.00
_cell.angle_gamma   90.00
#
_symmetry.space_group_name_H-M   'P 1'
#
loop_
_entity.id
_entity.type
_entity.pdbx_description
1 polymer ?
#
loop_
_entity_poly.entity_id
_entity_poly.type
_entity_poly.pdbx_seq_one_letter_code
_entity_poly.pdbx_strand_id
1 'polypeptide(L)'
;MSNDTGTDLYAVLTGLSPLTPYYYTLTLTDRAGNSLVIPETGCSSFITSDRESYLTAIYSQENPASADRAYRSLTFVPSDSGGYAMCEDAVGALPSDPVGGNILSMGDNDFSQLLLSDSRLFPYNGVSYNSLFISGNGYVTFVQGDTSWQEDADTHFQLPRVAILMTDLNPALGGSVSSRQLSDRLVITWLDVPQNTPPAGKAEANRNTFQLELFFSGAIRMTWLEIHAASAVVGLSPGGGTPAGFVPDTFEALPDAAQFFATARPHAADQNQDGSIQLSELLRVIQFYNVGAYSCLAGTEDGFYPGPGQQNCAYHDADYQTRDWRISLSELLRMIQLYNAMGYLYDPWAEDEFRPKFLAP
;
A
#
# COMPACT_ATOMS: atom_id res chain seq x y z
N MET A 1 15.39 26.46 -3.22
CA MET A 1 16.39 25.57 -3.87
C MET A 1 16.99 24.72 -2.77
N SER A 2 16.42 23.54 -2.55
CA SER A 2 16.96 22.51 -1.66
C SER A 2 18.12 21.83 -2.39
N ASN A 3 19.26 21.66 -1.72
CA ASN A 3 20.34 20.80 -2.20
C ASN A 3 19.93 19.36 -1.90
N ASP A 4 19.14 18.78 -2.79
CA ASP A 4 18.80 17.37 -2.73
C ASP A 4 19.65 16.61 -3.74
N THR A 5 20.19 15.47 -3.33
CA THR A 5 20.98 14.57 -4.19
C THR A 5 20.10 13.62 -5.01
N GLY A 6 18.77 13.79 -4.93
CA GLY A 6 17.82 13.07 -5.76
C GLY A 6 17.78 13.58 -7.21
N THR A 7 17.53 12.68 -8.15
CA THR A 7 17.27 13.00 -9.57
C THR A 7 15.87 13.55 -9.83
N ASP A 8 15.05 13.69 -8.79
CA ASP A 8 13.64 14.06 -8.90
C ASP A 8 13.44 15.56 -8.75
N LEU A 9 12.55 16.11 -9.58
CA LEU A 9 12.20 17.52 -9.62
C LEU A 9 10.69 17.67 -9.46
N TYR A 10 10.28 18.31 -8.36
CA TYR A 10 8.87 18.57 -8.06
C TYR A 10 8.50 20.01 -8.40
N ALA A 11 7.35 20.20 -9.05
CA ALA A 11 6.77 21.51 -9.34
C ALA A 11 5.32 21.54 -8.84
N VAL A 12 5.02 22.47 -7.92
CA VAL A 12 3.66 22.65 -7.39
C VAL A 12 2.91 23.63 -8.27
N LEU A 13 1.73 23.22 -8.74
CA LEU A 13 0.79 24.07 -9.46
C LEU A 13 -0.31 24.55 -8.51
N THR A 14 -0.54 25.86 -8.44
CA THR A 14 -1.58 26.47 -7.60
C THR A 14 -2.52 27.34 -8.43
N GLY A 15 -3.76 27.53 -7.96
CA GLY A 15 -4.72 28.44 -8.60
C GLY A 15 -5.38 27.87 -9.85
N LEU A 16 -5.53 26.55 -9.92
CA LEU A 16 -6.19 25.87 -11.03
C LEU A 16 -7.71 25.89 -10.84
N SER A 17 -8.45 26.09 -11.93
CA SER A 17 -9.91 26.05 -11.98
C SER A 17 -10.39 24.59 -11.94
N PRO A 18 -11.52 24.26 -11.31
CA PRO A 18 -12.09 22.91 -11.30
C PRO A 18 -12.56 22.44 -12.69
N LEU A 19 -12.61 21.12 -12.95
CA LEU A 19 -13.01 20.47 -14.22
C LEU A 19 -12.33 21.06 -15.48
N THR A 20 -11.13 21.59 -15.32
CA THR A 20 -10.45 22.34 -16.38
C THR A 20 -9.28 21.52 -16.90
N PRO A 21 -9.23 21.22 -18.23
CA PRO A 21 -8.06 20.61 -18.83
C PRO A 21 -6.90 21.61 -18.87
N TYR A 22 -5.78 21.20 -18.30
CA TYR A 22 -4.51 21.90 -18.35
C TYR A 22 -3.52 21.12 -19.22
N TYR A 23 -2.75 21.85 -20.01
CA TYR A 23 -1.71 21.30 -20.89
C TYR A 23 -0.37 21.91 -20.48
N TYR A 24 0.66 21.09 -20.37
CA TYR A 24 1.98 21.53 -19.93
C TYR A 24 3.11 20.81 -20.67
N THR A 25 4.26 21.47 -20.71
CA THR A 25 5.56 20.90 -21.05
C THR A 25 6.53 21.22 -19.92
N LEU A 26 7.45 20.30 -19.65
CA LEU A 26 8.52 20.49 -18.68
C LEU A 26 9.82 20.74 -19.44
N THR A 27 10.52 21.83 -19.11
CA THR A 27 11.86 22.12 -19.65
C THR A 27 12.89 21.93 -18.55
N LEU A 28 13.76 20.94 -18.71
CA LEU A 28 14.87 20.64 -17.83
C LEU A 28 16.14 21.26 -18.40
N THR A 29 16.79 22.17 -17.68
CA THR A 29 18.06 22.79 -18.11
C THR A 29 19.18 22.42 -17.13
N ASP A 30 20.27 21.84 -17.64
CA ASP A 30 21.43 21.49 -16.82
C ASP A 30 22.33 22.71 -16.52
N ARG A 31 23.35 22.52 -15.68
CA ARG A 31 24.32 23.59 -15.34
C ARG A 31 25.18 24.05 -16.51
N ALA A 32 25.30 23.25 -17.57
CA ALA A 32 26.00 23.60 -18.80
C ALA A 32 25.11 24.35 -19.80
N GLY A 33 23.81 24.50 -19.50
CA GLY A 33 22.82 25.18 -20.34
C GLY A 33 22.14 24.27 -21.38
N ASN A 34 22.38 22.96 -21.36
CA ASN A 34 21.67 22.02 -22.22
C ASN A 34 20.25 21.87 -21.71
N SER A 35 19.26 21.88 -22.61
CA SER A 35 17.85 21.78 -22.24
C SER A 35 17.16 20.60 -22.93
N LEU A 36 16.29 19.91 -22.18
CA LEU A 36 15.37 18.88 -22.65
C LEU A 36 13.93 19.35 -22.42
N VAL A 37 13.04 19.14 -23.38
CA VAL A 37 11.60 19.44 -23.24
C VAL A 37 10.83 18.13 -23.23
N ILE A 38 9.92 17.97 -22.26
CA ILE A 38 9.12 16.77 -22.06
C ILE A 38 7.62 17.13 -22.09
N PRO A 39 6.79 16.47 -22.92
CA PRO A 39 7.19 15.54 -23.98
C PRO A 39 7.92 16.27 -25.13
N GLU A 40 8.72 15.56 -25.91
CA GLU A 40 9.48 16.14 -27.05
C GLU A 40 8.58 16.73 -28.14
N THR A 41 7.32 16.28 -28.21
CA THR A 41 6.30 16.79 -29.11
C THR A 41 4.95 16.91 -28.40
N GLY A 42 4.20 17.97 -28.67
CA GLY A 42 2.91 18.23 -28.05
C GLY A 42 3.02 18.71 -26.59
N CYS A 43 1.97 18.44 -25.81
CA CYS A 43 1.90 18.75 -24.39
C CYS A 43 1.39 17.52 -23.63
N SER A 44 1.88 17.32 -22.41
CA SER A 44 1.16 16.48 -21.45
C SER A 44 -0.08 17.22 -20.96
N SER A 45 -1.08 16.49 -20.45
CA SER A 45 -2.30 17.12 -19.94
C SER A 45 -2.82 16.43 -18.69
N PHE A 46 -3.52 17.20 -17.87
CA PHE A 46 -4.34 16.70 -16.78
C PHE A 46 -5.62 17.52 -16.69
N ILE A 47 -6.66 16.99 -16.04
CA ILE A 47 -7.92 17.70 -15.77
C ILE A 47 -8.04 17.80 -14.26
N THR A 48 -8.31 19.00 -13.75
CA THR A 48 -8.63 19.20 -12.33
C THR A 48 -10.00 18.63 -11.99
N SER A 49 -10.19 18.09 -10.79
CA SER A 49 -11.54 17.69 -10.32
C SER A 49 -12.41 18.93 -10.04
N ASP A 50 -13.75 18.77 -10.03
CA ASP A 50 -14.72 19.78 -9.56
C ASP A 50 -14.70 19.97 -8.03
N ARG A 51 -14.18 19.00 -7.29
CA ARG A 51 -14.24 18.95 -5.83
C ARG A 51 -12.93 18.47 -5.21
N GLU A 52 -12.69 18.92 -3.98
CA GLU A 52 -11.75 18.27 -3.07
C GLU A 52 -12.24 16.83 -2.80
N SER A 53 -11.32 15.87 -2.82
CA SER A 53 -11.65 14.49 -2.49
C SER A 53 -11.96 14.39 -1.00
N TYR A 54 -13.02 13.68 -0.66
CA TYR A 54 -13.34 13.32 0.74
C TYR A 54 -12.64 12.04 1.18
N LEU A 55 -11.80 11.46 0.29
CA LEU A 55 -11.09 10.22 0.46
C LEU A 55 -12.00 9.06 0.86
N THR A 56 -13.28 9.12 0.45
CA THR A 56 -14.32 8.20 0.91
C THR A 56 -15.34 7.89 -0.17
N ALA A 57 -15.45 6.62 -0.55
CA ALA A 57 -16.46 6.07 -1.44
C ALA A 57 -17.54 5.31 -0.66
N ILE A 58 -18.77 5.34 -1.17
CA ILE A 58 -19.91 4.58 -0.66
C ILE A 58 -20.45 3.69 -1.77
N TYR A 59 -20.48 2.39 -1.51
CA TYR A 59 -20.97 1.36 -2.40
C TYR A 59 -22.35 0.90 -1.97
N SER A 60 -23.16 0.47 -2.94
CA SER A 60 -24.53 0.02 -2.73
C SER A 60 -24.86 -1.15 -3.67
N GLN A 61 -26.10 -1.62 -3.67
CA GLN A 61 -26.53 -2.66 -4.61
C GLN A 61 -26.44 -2.22 -6.09
N GLU A 62 -26.52 -0.92 -6.38
CA GLU A 62 -26.46 -0.38 -7.74
C GLU A 62 -25.02 -0.24 -8.26
N ASN A 63 -24.07 -0.01 -7.34
CA ASN A 63 -22.64 0.08 -7.57
C ASN A 63 -21.90 -0.76 -6.51
N PRO A 64 -21.88 -2.10 -6.66
CA PRO A 64 -21.44 -2.97 -5.59
C PRO A 64 -19.92 -2.96 -5.42
N ALA A 65 -19.46 -2.91 -4.16
CA ALA A 65 -18.04 -2.98 -3.82
C ALA A 65 -17.39 -4.23 -4.42
N SER A 66 -18.10 -5.36 -4.47
CA SER A 66 -17.64 -6.60 -5.11
C SER A 66 -17.31 -6.47 -6.59
N ALA A 67 -17.95 -5.55 -7.31
CA ALA A 67 -17.62 -5.30 -8.71
C ALA A 67 -16.43 -4.35 -8.87
N ASP A 68 -16.35 -3.33 -8.02
CA ASP A 68 -15.41 -2.23 -8.22
C ASP A 68 -14.08 -2.41 -7.48
N ARG A 69 -14.07 -3.13 -6.36
CA ARG A 69 -12.90 -3.27 -5.46
C ARG A 69 -12.26 -4.64 -5.49
N ALA A 70 -12.96 -5.70 -5.89
CA ALA A 70 -12.37 -7.04 -5.95
C ALA A 70 -11.11 -7.07 -6.82
N TYR A 71 -10.05 -7.73 -6.32
CA TYR A 71 -8.73 -7.82 -6.96
C TYR A 71 -8.06 -6.47 -7.25
N ARG A 72 -8.32 -5.46 -6.41
CA ARG A 72 -7.68 -4.14 -6.46
C ARG A 72 -6.83 -3.88 -5.22
N SER A 73 -5.84 -3.02 -5.37
CA SER A 73 -5.07 -2.46 -4.27
C SER A 73 -5.02 -0.94 -4.39
N LEU A 74 -5.73 -0.25 -3.50
CA LEU A 74 -5.76 1.22 -3.40
C LEU A 74 -4.73 1.69 -2.37
N THR A 75 -3.86 2.62 -2.77
CA THR A 75 -2.83 3.19 -1.89
C THR A 75 -3.04 4.68 -1.73
N PHE A 76 -3.12 5.13 -0.48
CA PHE A 76 -3.11 6.52 -0.08
C PHE A 76 -1.70 6.92 0.37
N VAL A 77 -1.17 7.94 -0.25
CA VAL A 77 0.20 8.42 -0.09
C VAL A 77 0.17 9.81 0.53
N PRO A 78 0.70 10.02 1.75
CA PRO A 78 0.75 11.34 2.36
C PRO A 78 1.42 12.34 1.42
N SER A 79 0.78 13.49 1.21
CA SER A 79 1.35 14.59 0.42
C SER A 79 1.95 15.66 1.33
N ASP A 80 3.07 16.24 0.93
CA ASP A 80 3.71 17.38 1.60
C ASP A 80 2.80 18.62 1.65
N SER A 81 1.82 18.71 0.73
CA SER A 81 0.80 19.77 0.71
C SER A 81 -0.36 19.51 1.68
N GLY A 82 -0.34 18.39 2.42
CA GLY A 82 -1.47 17.87 3.19
C GLY A 82 -2.38 16.96 2.35
N GLY A 83 -3.13 16.10 3.04
CA GLY A 83 -4.00 15.09 2.41
C GLY A 83 -3.23 13.89 1.87
N TYR A 84 -3.83 13.19 0.90
CA TYR A 84 -3.25 12.02 0.27
C TYR A 84 -3.34 12.12 -1.25
N ALA A 85 -2.27 11.73 -1.94
CA ALA A 85 -2.36 11.29 -3.32
C ALA A 85 -2.77 9.81 -3.35
N MET A 86 -3.37 9.37 -4.46
CA MET A 86 -3.93 8.01 -4.57
C MET A 86 -3.46 7.33 -5.86
N CYS A 87 -3.15 6.05 -5.75
CA CYS A 87 -2.88 5.17 -6.88
C CYS A 87 -3.52 3.79 -6.66
N GLU A 88 -3.75 3.05 -7.74
CA GLU A 88 -4.38 1.74 -7.70
C GLU A 88 -3.63 0.73 -8.55
N ASP A 89 -3.56 -0.53 -8.09
CA ASP A 89 -3.09 -1.65 -8.89
C ASP A 89 -4.15 -2.75 -8.99
N ALA A 90 -4.08 -3.55 -10.05
CA ALA A 90 -4.69 -4.88 -10.08
C ALA A 90 -3.79 -5.87 -9.32
N VAL A 91 -4.40 -6.75 -8.51
CA VAL A 91 -3.67 -7.73 -7.70
C VAL A 91 -4.21 -9.15 -7.84
N GLY A 92 -3.33 -10.14 -7.84
CA GLY A 92 -3.69 -11.56 -7.78
C GLY A 92 -3.60 -12.19 -6.39
N ALA A 93 -2.96 -11.53 -5.41
CA ALA A 93 -2.78 -12.04 -4.05
C ALA A 93 -2.68 -10.88 -3.04
N LEU A 94 -2.82 -11.20 -1.74
CA LEU A 94 -2.60 -10.23 -0.67
C LEU A 94 -1.12 -9.83 -0.62
N PRO A 95 -0.79 -8.54 -0.41
CA PRO A 95 0.61 -8.06 -0.41
C PRO A 95 1.46 -8.70 0.68
N SER A 96 0.87 -8.95 1.84
CA SER A 96 1.51 -9.63 2.97
C SER A 96 0.81 -10.97 3.23
N ASP A 97 1.58 -12.06 3.33
CA ASP A 97 1.04 -13.38 3.66
C ASP A 97 0.38 -13.36 5.06
N PRO A 98 -0.91 -13.71 5.18
CA PRO A 98 -1.61 -13.75 6.47
C PRO A 98 -1.03 -14.79 7.45
N VAL A 99 -0.30 -15.80 6.95
CA VAL A 99 0.29 -16.86 7.78
C VAL A 99 1.26 -16.26 8.80
N GLY A 100 1.10 -16.69 10.07
CA GLY A 100 1.90 -16.20 11.19
C GLY A 100 1.41 -14.89 11.81
N GLY A 101 0.28 -14.34 11.35
CA GLY A 101 -0.42 -13.27 12.06
C GLY A 101 -1.07 -13.74 13.36
N ASN A 102 -1.23 -12.81 14.31
CA ASN A 102 -1.98 -13.04 15.54
C ASN A 102 -3.47 -12.99 15.24
N ILE A 103 -4.15 -14.14 15.39
CA ILE A 103 -5.61 -14.24 15.21
C ILE A 103 -6.32 -13.48 16.34
N LEU A 104 -7.25 -12.62 15.96
CA LEU A 104 -8.10 -11.86 16.88
C LEU A 104 -9.42 -12.60 17.05
N SER A 105 -9.75 -12.98 18.29
CA SER A 105 -11.05 -13.57 18.60
C SER A 105 -12.09 -12.45 18.66
N MET A 106 -13.01 -12.42 17.69
CA MET A 106 -14.00 -11.35 17.54
C MET A 106 -15.38 -11.95 17.31
N GLY A 107 -16.38 -11.42 18.02
CA GLY A 107 -17.79 -11.74 17.80
C GLY A 107 -18.41 -10.98 16.62
N ASP A 108 -19.74 -11.11 16.50
CA ASP A 108 -20.53 -10.16 15.72
C ASP A 108 -20.44 -8.77 16.36
N ASN A 109 -20.25 -7.72 15.55
CA ASN A 109 -20.20 -6.34 16.01
C ASN A 109 -19.21 -6.10 17.16
N ASP A 110 -18.00 -6.65 17.03
CA ASP A 110 -16.95 -6.62 18.06
C ASP A 110 -15.68 -5.91 17.57
N PHE A 111 -14.84 -5.49 18.52
CA PHE A 111 -13.55 -4.87 18.25
C PHE A 111 -12.46 -5.39 19.18
N SER A 112 -11.21 -5.30 18.72
CA SER A 112 -10.02 -5.60 19.50
C SER A 112 -9.09 -4.39 19.51
N GLN A 113 -8.70 -3.92 20.68
CA GLN A 113 -7.65 -2.91 20.79
C GLN A 113 -6.28 -3.56 20.55
N LEU A 114 -5.44 -2.90 19.76
CA LEU A 114 -4.06 -3.30 19.49
C LEU A 114 -3.12 -2.16 19.86
N LEU A 115 -2.12 -2.45 20.69
CA LEU A 115 -1.01 -1.55 20.99
C LEU A 115 0.15 -1.87 20.04
N LEU A 116 0.70 -0.84 19.38
CA LEU A 116 1.88 -0.99 18.53
C LEU A 116 3.11 -1.30 19.39
N SER A 117 3.93 -2.25 18.96
CA SER A 117 5.17 -2.61 19.65
C SER A 117 6.33 -1.66 19.28
N ASP A 118 7.44 -1.76 20.01
CA ASP A 118 8.71 -1.12 19.67
C ASP A 118 8.64 0.42 19.58
N SER A 119 7.75 1.01 20.39
CA SER A 119 7.46 2.46 20.38
C SER A 119 7.07 3.01 19.00
N ARG A 120 6.56 2.15 18.10
CA ARG A 120 6.05 2.58 16.80
C ARG A 120 4.82 3.45 16.98
N LEU A 121 4.73 4.44 16.09
CA LEU A 121 3.61 5.36 16.01
C LEU A 121 3.11 5.36 14.57
N PHE A 122 1.79 5.32 14.40
CA PHE A 122 1.16 5.52 13.11
C PHE A 122 0.63 6.96 13.01
N PRO A 123 1.13 7.78 12.07
CA PRO A 123 0.63 9.13 11.86
C PRO A 123 -0.68 9.09 11.06
N TYR A 124 -1.73 9.72 11.58
CA TYR A 124 -3.02 9.82 10.92
C TYR A 124 -3.72 11.14 11.27
N ASN A 125 -4.09 11.92 10.26
CA ASN A 125 -4.77 13.22 10.39
C ASN A 125 -4.09 14.17 11.41
N GLY A 126 -2.76 14.26 11.33
CA GLY A 126 -1.95 15.14 12.19
C GLY A 126 -1.72 14.63 13.63
N VAL A 127 -2.21 13.44 13.96
CA VAL A 127 -2.04 12.81 15.27
C VAL A 127 -1.20 11.54 15.11
N SER A 128 -0.26 11.30 16.04
CA SER A 128 0.52 10.06 16.10
C SER A 128 -0.09 9.11 17.12
N TYR A 129 -0.56 7.95 16.65
CA TYR A 129 -1.22 6.94 17.48
C TYR A 129 -0.28 5.79 17.79
N ASN A 130 -0.23 5.37 19.05
CA ASN A 130 0.48 4.16 19.48
C ASN A 130 -0.44 2.94 19.61
N SER A 131 -1.75 3.11 19.41
CA SER A 131 -2.74 2.05 19.44
C SER A 131 -3.90 2.37 18.51
N LEU A 132 -4.66 1.34 18.17
CA LEU A 132 -5.88 1.44 17.38
C LEU A 132 -6.85 0.33 17.78
N PHE A 133 -8.08 0.41 17.29
CA PHE A 133 -9.11 -0.58 17.51
C PHE A 133 -9.49 -1.19 16.17
N ILE A 134 -9.30 -2.50 16.06
CA ILE A 134 -9.64 -3.28 14.87
C ILE A 134 -11.07 -3.76 15.03
N SER A 135 -11.94 -3.49 14.06
CA SER A 135 -13.33 -3.94 14.06
C SER A 135 -13.52 -5.19 13.21
N GLY A 136 -14.40 -6.09 13.66
CA GLY A 136 -14.86 -7.22 12.84
C GLY A 136 -15.52 -6.77 11.54
N ASN A 137 -16.11 -5.56 11.55
CA ASN A 137 -16.85 -4.94 10.46
C ASN A 137 -15.98 -4.23 9.40
N GLY A 138 -14.71 -4.63 9.23
CA GLY A 138 -13.89 -4.19 8.09
C GLY A 138 -13.36 -2.74 8.16
N TYR A 139 -13.08 -2.24 9.36
CA TYR A 139 -12.45 -0.93 9.58
C TYR A 139 -11.60 -0.90 10.84
N VAL A 140 -10.82 0.17 10.99
CA VAL A 140 -10.11 0.51 12.23
C VAL A 140 -10.41 1.93 12.68
N THR A 141 -10.39 2.16 13.98
CA THR A 141 -10.50 3.50 14.59
C THR A 141 -9.30 3.78 15.50
N PHE A 142 -8.99 5.05 15.74
CA PHE A 142 -7.76 5.42 16.45
C PHE A 142 -7.96 5.97 17.87
N VAL A 143 -9.18 6.42 18.20
CA VAL A 143 -9.46 7.09 19.49
C VAL A 143 -10.17 6.17 20.48
N GLN A 144 -11.15 5.42 19.99
CA GLN A 144 -11.96 4.51 20.80
C GLN A 144 -12.42 3.31 19.97
N GLY A 145 -12.75 2.21 20.63
CA GLY A 145 -13.42 1.08 20.00
C GLY A 145 -14.80 1.44 19.48
N ASP A 146 -15.26 0.69 18.48
CA ASP A 146 -16.54 0.91 17.82
C ASP A 146 -17.12 -0.44 17.37
N THR A 147 -18.44 -0.57 17.51
CA THR A 147 -19.22 -1.78 17.20
C THR A 147 -20.22 -1.53 16.08
N SER A 148 -20.12 -0.37 15.41
CA SER A 148 -21.05 0.00 14.35
C SER A 148 -20.85 -0.90 13.13
N TRP A 149 -21.94 -1.34 12.52
CA TRP A 149 -21.96 -2.09 11.26
C TRP A 149 -22.46 -1.25 10.10
N GLN A 150 -23.12 -0.12 10.38
CA GLN A 150 -23.80 0.68 9.37
C GLN A 150 -22.81 1.29 8.37
N GLU A 151 -23.00 0.93 7.10
CA GLU A 151 -22.20 1.36 5.96
C GLU A 151 -22.64 2.74 5.41
N ASP A 152 -22.76 3.73 6.29
CA ASP A 152 -23.14 5.11 5.92
C ASP A 152 -22.09 6.17 6.29
N ALA A 153 -22.21 7.34 5.65
CA ALA A 153 -21.29 8.47 5.84
C ALA A 153 -21.31 8.98 7.28
N ASP A 154 -22.50 9.09 7.87
CA ASP A 154 -22.68 9.66 9.22
C ASP A 154 -21.96 8.83 10.27
N THR A 155 -22.00 7.51 10.13
CA THR A 155 -21.29 6.58 10.99
C THR A 155 -19.79 6.59 10.69
N HIS A 156 -19.40 6.64 9.41
CA HIS A 156 -17.99 6.68 8.99
C HIS A 156 -17.25 7.91 9.54
N PHE A 157 -17.84 9.08 9.41
CA PHE A 157 -17.20 10.35 9.76
C PHE A 157 -17.27 10.72 11.24
N GLN A 158 -17.97 9.95 12.09
CA GLN A 158 -18.01 10.21 13.54
C GLN A 158 -16.64 10.07 14.22
N LEU A 159 -15.82 9.14 13.77
CA LEU A 159 -14.53 8.82 14.39
C LEU A 159 -13.39 8.93 13.38
N PRO A 160 -12.16 9.25 13.82
CA PRO A 160 -10.97 9.02 13.00
C PRO A 160 -10.90 7.54 12.64
N ARG A 161 -11.18 7.21 11.38
CA ARG A 161 -11.46 5.85 10.91
C ARG A 161 -10.84 5.60 9.55
N VAL A 162 -10.26 4.42 9.39
CA VAL A 162 -9.85 3.86 8.10
C VAL A 162 -10.77 2.69 7.81
N ALA A 163 -11.67 2.86 6.84
CA ALA A 163 -12.61 1.84 6.40
C ALA A 163 -12.08 1.20 5.12
N ILE A 164 -11.81 -0.10 5.17
CA ILE A 164 -11.37 -0.87 3.99
C ILE A 164 -12.55 -1.60 3.35
N LEU A 165 -13.49 -2.09 4.15
CA LEU A 165 -14.73 -2.67 3.65
C LEU A 165 -15.76 -2.61 4.78
N MET A 166 -16.12 -1.39 5.18
CA MET A 166 -17.03 -1.20 6.31
C MET A 166 -18.45 -1.62 5.94
N THR A 167 -18.91 -2.72 6.54
CA THR A 167 -20.24 -3.32 6.37
C THR A 167 -20.52 -4.30 7.52
N ASP A 168 -21.72 -4.88 7.58
CA ASP A 168 -22.15 -5.85 8.61
C ASP A 168 -21.46 -7.21 8.42
N LEU A 169 -20.21 -7.34 8.85
CA LEU A 169 -19.40 -8.56 8.80
C LEU A 169 -19.43 -9.32 10.12
N ASN A 170 -19.36 -10.65 10.05
CA ASN A 170 -19.45 -11.49 11.23
C ASN A 170 -18.35 -12.57 11.25
N PRO A 171 -17.18 -12.26 11.84
CA PRO A 171 -16.09 -13.24 12.01
C PRO A 171 -16.48 -14.49 12.82
N ALA A 172 -17.55 -14.44 13.62
CA ALA A 172 -18.02 -15.60 14.38
C ALA A 172 -18.76 -16.63 13.51
N LEU A 173 -19.22 -16.26 12.32
CA LEU A 173 -19.85 -17.19 11.36
C LEU A 173 -18.82 -17.92 10.48
N GLY A 174 -17.59 -17.41 10.38
CA GLY A 174 -16.52 -18.01 9.57
C GLY A 174 -15.37 -17.05 9.29
N GLY A 175 -14.33 -17.57 8.63
CA GLY A 175 -13.13 -16.80 8.33
C GLY A 175 -12.30 -16.47 9.55
N SER A 176 -11.46 -15.44 9.44
CA SER A 176 -10.66 -14.93 10.56
C SER A 176 -10.26 -13.46 10.36
N VAL A 177 -10.07 -12.75 11.47
CA VAL A 177 -9.39 -11.46 11.50
C VAL A 177 -8.04 -11.64 12.18
N SER A 178 -6.97 -11.14 11.58
CA SER A 178 -5.62 -11.29 12.10
C SER A 178 -4.82 -10.01 11.98
N SER A 179 -3.79 -9.86 12.82
CA SER A 179 -2.87 -8.72 12.76
C SER A 179 -1.42 -9.16 12.87
N ARG A 180 -0.53 -8.44 12.20
CA ARG A 180 0.92 -8.66 12.26
C ARG A 180 1.64 -7.33 12.13
N GLN A 181 2.45 -6.97 13.12
CA GLN A 181 3.35 -5.82 13.02
C GLN A 181 4.67 -6.26 12.38
N LEU A 182 5.06 -5.59 11.30
CA LEU A 182 6.36 -5.66 10.66
C LEU A 182 7.20 -4.44 11.07
N SER A 183 8.44 -4.36 10.61
CA SER A 183 9.36 -3.27 10.97
C SER A 183 8.88 -1.90 10.49
N ASP A 184 8.17 -1.86 9.36
CA ASP A 184 7.77 -0.70 8.58
C ASP A 184 6.25 -0.45 8.58
N ARG A 185 5.43 -1.46 8.91
CA ARG A 185 3.95 -1.36 8.88
C ARG A 185 3.24 -2.29 9.84
N LEU A 186 1.99 -1.97 10.15
CA LEU A 186 1.02 -2.91 10.70
C LEU A 186 0.16 -3.48 9.57
N VAL A 187 0.03 -4.81 9.53
CA VAL A 187 -0.84 -5.53 8.60
C VAL A 187 -2.05 -6.07 9.37
N ILE A 188 -3.25 -5.85 8.83
CA ILE A 188 -4.51 -6.40 9.36
C ILE A 188 -5.22 -7.10 8.22
N THR A 189 -5.58 -8.36 8.41
CA THR A 189 -6.22 -9.18 7.37
C THR A 189 -7.56 -9.70 7.86
N TRP A 190 -8.61 -9.50 7.06
CA TRP A 190 -9.87 -10.20 7.14
C TRP A 190 -9.86 -11.27 6.05
N LEU A 191 -9.76 -12.53 6.44
CA LEU A 191 -9.66 -13.68 5.53
C LEU A 191 -10.97 -14.48 5.55
N ASP A 192 -11.64 -14.53 4.41
CA ASP A 192 -12.92 -15.23 4.19
C ASP A 192 -14.02 -14.87 5.21
N VAL A 193 -14.05 -13.61 5.67
CA VAL A 193 -15.02 -13.16 6.67
C VAL A 193 -16.39 -12.95 6.01
N PRO A 194 -17.44 -13.66 6.46
CA PRO A 194 -18.78 -13.53 5.88
C PRO A 194 -19.45 -12.22 6.33
N GLN A 195 -20.40 -11.73 5.53
CA GLN A 195 -21.41 -10.80 6.06
C GLN A 195 -22.30 -11.52 7.06
N ASN A 196 -22.77 -10.81 8.09
CA ASN A 196 -23.74 -11.32 9.05
C ASN A 196 -25.04 -11.79 8.35
N THR A 197 -25.51 -10.99 7.39
CA THR A 197 -26.57 -11.38 6.46
C THR A 197 -26.01 -11.57 5.05
N PRO A 198 -26.06 -12.78 4.47
CA PRO A 198 -25.59 -13.02 3.11
C PRO A 198 -26.36 -12.21 2.06
N PRO A 199 -25.72 -11.79 0.96
CA PRO A 199 -26.45 -11.22 -0.17
C PRO A 199 -27.46 -12.24 -0.76
N ALA A 200 -28.57 -11.74 -1.30
CA ALA A 200 -29.64 -12.58 -1.82
C ALA A 200 -29.12 -13.57 -2.89
N GLY A 201 -29.36 -14.87 -2.69
CA GLY A 201 -28.89 -15.92 -3.59
C GLY A 201 -27.39 -16.21 -3.54
N LYS A 202 -26.66 -15.66 -2.56
CA LYS A 202 -25.20 -15.81 -2.40
C LYS A 202 -24.78 -16.41 -1.05
N ALA A 203 -25.68 -17.13 -0.37
CA ALA A 203 -25.40 -17.73 0.95
C ALA A 203 -24.13 -18.59 0.98
N GLU A 204 -23.89 -19.37 -0.06
CA GLU A 204 -22.71 -20.27 -0.17
C GLU A 204 -21.42 -19.54 -0.59
N ALA A 205 -21.54 -18.29 -1.04
CA ALA A 205 -20.43 -17.48 -1.52
C ALA A 205 -20.09 -16.32 -0.57
N ASN A 206 -20.80 -16.18 0.55
CA ASN A 206 -20.68 -15.07 1.49
C ASN A 206 -19.34 -15.09 2.25
N ARG A 207 -18.27 -14.63 1.60
CA ARG A 207 -16.93 -14.50 2.16
C ARG A 207 -16.27 -13.24 1.60
N ASN A 208 -15.44 -12.60 2.40
CA ASN A 208 -14.73 -11.39 2.00
C ASN A 208 -13.27 -11.50 2.46
N THR A 209 -12.35 -11.40 1.51
CA THR A 209 -10.91 -11.43 1.78
C THR A 209 -10.27 -10.10 1.39
N PHE A 210 -9.72 -9.40 2.39
CA PHE A 210 -9.09 -8.09 2.22
C PHE A 210 -8.05 -7.82 3.32
N GLN A 211 -7.13 -6.91 3.05
CA GLN A 211 -5.98 -6.60 3.90
C GLN A 211 -5.72 -5.09 3.92
N LEU A 212 -5.54 -4.57 5.13
CA LEU A 212 -5.15 -3.20 5.41
C LEU A 212 -3.70 -3.18 5.88
N GLU A 213 -2.87 -2.39 5.21
CA GLU A 213 -1.49 -2.12 5.60
C GLU A 213 -1.34 -0.65 5.98
N LEU A 214 -0.98 -0.40 7.24
CA LEU A 214 -0.74 0.91 7.82
C LEU A 214 0.77 1.10 7.99
N PHE A 215 1.41 1.79 7.05
CA PHE A 215 2.84 2.02 7.07
C PHE A 215 3.18 3.12 8.08
N PHE A 216 4.27 2.95 8.83
CA PHE A 216 4.72 3.96 9.80
C PHE A 216 5.22 5.26 9.13
N SER A 217 5.39 5.25 7.80
CA SER A 217 5.55 6.46 6.97
C SER A 217 4.28 7.31 6.87
N GLY A 218 3.11 6.74 7.21
CA GLY A 218 1.79 7.33 7.01
C GLY A 218 1.07 6.86 5.75
N ALA A 219 1.73 6.09 4.87
CA ALA A 219 1.04 5.46 3.76
C ALA A 219 0.00 4.43 4.24
N ILE A 220 -1.13 4.35 3.52
CA ILE A 220 -2.21 3.42 3.81
C ILE A 220 -2.49 2.63 2.55
N ARG A 221 -2.38 1.31 2.60
CA ARG A 221 -2.73 0.43 1.48
C ARG A 221 -3.89 -0.47 1.86
N MET A 222 -4.90 -0.48 1.01
CA MET A 222 -6.09 -1.31 1.10
C MET A 222 -6.10 -2.27 -0.07
N THR A 223 -6.10 -3.56 0.20
CA THR A 223 -6.09 -4.58 -0.85
C THR A 223 -7.24 -5.56 -0.68
N TRP A 224 -7.97 -5.83 -1.75
CA TRP A 224 -9.08 -6.78 -1.77
C TRP A 224 -8.77 -7.90 -2.75
N LEU A 225 -9.09 -9.13 -2.36
CA LEU A 225 -9.17 -10.27 -3.28
C LEU A 225 -10.64 -10.53 -3.62
N GLU A 226 -11.10 -11.76 -3.50
CA GLU A 226 -12.50 -12.09 -3.62
C GLU A 226 -13.29 -11.47 -2.46
N ILE A 227 -14.23 -10.61 -2.81
CA ILE A 227 -15.21 -10.02 -1.90
C ILE A 227 -16.62 -10.17 -2.49
N HIS A 228 -17.60 -10.42 -1.65
CA HIS A 228 -19.01 -10.60 -2.03
C HIS A 228 -19.92 -9.51 -1.46
N ALA A 229 -19.37 -8.59 -0.67
CA ALA A 229 -20.10 -7.44 -0.16
C ALA A 229 -20.51 -6.49 -1.29
N ALA A 230 -21.79 -6.11 -1.30
CA ALA A 230 -22.32 -5.14 -2.25
C ALA A 230 -22.27 -3.72 -1.66
N SER A 231 -22.91 -3.53 -0.50
CA SER A 231 -22.89 -2.25 0.20
C SER A 231 -21.71 -2.19 1.16
N ALA A 232 -20.91 -1.12 1.07
CA ALA A 232 -19.79 -0.88 1.97
C ALA A 232 -19.36 0.60 1.93
N VAL A 233 -18.70 1.05 2.99
CA VAL A 233 -17.88 2.27 2.97
C VAL A 233 -16.41 1.89 2.82
N VAL A 234 -15.72 2.55 1.90
CA VAL A 234 -14.26 2.46 1.73
C VAL A 234 -13.70 3.88 1.79
N GLY A 235 -12.76 4.14 2.69
CA GLY A 235 -12.18 5.47 2.78
C GLY A 235 -11.52 5.83 4.10
N LEU A 236 -11.15 7.10 4.16
CA LEU A 236 -10.47 7.74 5.27
C LEU A 236 -11.37 8.82 5.88
N SER A 237 -11.57 8.74 7.19
CA SER A 237 -12.29 9.74 7.97
C SER A 237 -11.36 10.41 8.97
N PRO A 238 -11.29 11.76 9.01
CA PRO A 238 -10.65 12.49 10.09
C PRO A 238 -11.46 12.52 11.39
N GLY A 239 -12.68 11.96 11.41
CA GLY A 239 -13.63 12.15 12.48
C GLY A 239 -14.31 13.53 12.45
N GLY A 240 -15.11 13.82 13.49
CA GLY A 240 -15.74 15.14 13.65
C GLY A 240 -17.10 15.31 12.98
N GLY A 241 -17.61 14.28 12.32
CA GLY A 241 -18.92 14.26 11.65
C GLY A 241 -18.84 14.46 10.14
N THR A 242 -19.93 14.15 9.44
CA THR A 242 -20.01 14.21 7.98
C THR A 242 -19.68 15.62 7.47
N PRO A 243 -18.70 15.77 6.55
CA PRO A 243 -18.38 17.06 5.96
C PRO A 243 -19.60 17.71 5.29
N ALA A 244 -19.72 19.04 5.42
CA ALA A 244 -20.79 19.77 4.77
C ALA A 244 -20.68 19.65 3.24
N GLY A 245 -21.76 19.22 2.58
CA GLY A 245 -21.75 18.98 1.14
C GLY A 245 -20.96 17.73 0.74
N PHE A 246 -20.80 16.76 1.65
CA PHE A 246 -20.22 15.47 1.34
C PHE A 246 -20.88 14.85 0.13
N VAL A 247 -20.05 14.44 -0.82
CA VAL A 247 -20.43 13.62 -1.96
C VAL A 247 -19.39 12.51 -2.04
N PRO A 248 -19.77 11.23 -2.10
CA PRO A 248 -18.80 10.12 -2.16
C PRO A 248 -17.84 10.25 -3.33
N ASP A 249 -16.57 9.95 -3.10
CA ASP A 249 -15.56 9.80 -4.14
C ASP A 249 -15.83 8.57 -5.00
N THR A 250 -15.30 8.60 -6.22
CA THR A 250 -15.14 7.42 -7.06
C THR A 250 -13.65 7.12 -7.12
N PHE A 251 -13.22 5.95 -6.68
CA PHE A 251 -11.82 5.50 -6.81
C PHE A 251 -11.56 4.89 -8.20
N GLU A 252 -12.28 5.37 -9.21
CA GLU A 252 -12.17 4.92 -10.58
C GLU A 252 -11.11 5.75 -11.34
N ALA A 253 -10.42 5.12 -12.29
CA ALA A 253 -9.42 5.77 -13.15
C ALA A 253 -8.24 6.43 -12.38
N LEU A 254 -7.90 5.90 -11.21
CA LEU A 254 -6.66 6.25 -10.52
C LEU A 254 -5.44 5.81 -11.33
N PRO A 255 -4.30 6.53 -11.22
CA PRO A 255 -3.07 6.12 -11.87
C PRO A 255 -2.59 4.77 -11.33
N ASP A 256 -1.99 3.97 -12.22
CA ASP A 256 -1.27 2.75 -11.84
C ASP A 256 -0.13 3.10 -10.89
N ALA A 257 0.01 2.38 -9.78
CA ALA A 257 0.98 2.75 -8.76
C ALA A 257 2.43 2.61 -9.27
N ALA A 258 2.72 1.68 -10.19
CA ALA A 258 4.05 1.59 -10.80
C ALA A 258 4.39 2.83 -11.64
N GLN A 259 3.40 3.44 -12.29
CA GLN A 259 3.57 4.68 -13.05
C GLN A 259 3.57 5.91 -12.14
N PHE A 260 2.88 5.83 -11.01
CA PHE A 260 2.75 6.93 -10.06
C PHE A 260 4.09 7.31 -9.42
N PHE A 261 5.02 6.37 -9.24
CA PHE A 261 6.27 6.64 -8.52
C PHE A 261 7.40 7.29 -9.31
N ALA A 262 7.33 7.41 -10.64
CA ALA A 262 8.35 8.02 -11.51
C ALA A 262 9.82 7.53 -11.35
N THR A 263 10.11 6.68 -10.35
CA THR A 263 11.43 6.27 -9.84
C THR A 263 11.54 4.76 -9.80
N ALA A 264 11.03 4.09 -10.84
CA ALA A 264 11.26 2.65 -10.98
C ALA A 264 12.77 2.38 -11.08
N ARG A 265 13.33 1.69 -10.08
CA ARG A 265 14.68 1.12 -10.13
C ARG A 265 14.60 -0.40 -10.03
N PRO A 266 15.47 -1.14 -10.73
CA PRO A 266 15.57 -2.59 -10.54
C PRO A 266 16.18 -2.91 -9.18
N HIS A 267 15.79 -4.03 -8.62
CA HIS A 267 16.40 -4.61 -7.43
C HIS A 267 17.83 -5.06 -7.75
N ALA A 268 18.79 -4.92 -6.85
CA ALA A 268 20.21 -5.25 -7.07
C ALA A 268 20.47 -6.71 -7.52
N ALA A 269 19.58 -7.63 -7.13
CA ALA A 269 19.62 -9.02 -7.57
C ALA A 269 19.11 -9.25 -9.01
N ASP A 270 18.29 -8.35 -9.55
CA ASP A 270 17.75 -8.41 -10.92
C ASP A 270 18.80 -7.93 -11.92
N GLN A 271 19.62 -8.87 -12.40
CA GLN A 271 20.80 -8.61 -13.21
C GLN A 271 20.43 -8.24 -14.65
N ASN A 272 19.34 -8.78 -15.18
CA ASN A 272 18.87 -8.45 -16.53
C ASN A 272 17.80 -7.34 -16.55
N GLN A 273 17.38 -6.85 -15.39
CA GLN A 273 16.47 -5.72 -15.18
C GLN A 273 15.11 -5.94 -15.84
N ASP A 274 14.62 -7.18 -15.83
CA ASP A 274 13.33 -7.53 -16.41
C ASP A 274 12.14 -7.39 -15.43
N GLY A 275 12.42 -6.92 -14.21
CA GLY A 275 11.42 -6.69 -13.17
C GLY A 275 10.97 -7.98 -12.49
N SER A 276 11.72 -9.07 -12.64
CA SER A 276 11.46 -10.36 -12.01
C SER A 276 12.75 -10.93 -11.44
N ILE A 277 12.68 -11.51 -10.24
CA ILE A 277 13.81 -12.26 -9.69
C ILE A 277 13.78 -13.67 -10.27
N GLN A 278 14.83 -14.08 -10.99
CA GLN A 278 15.00 -15.41 -11.55
C GLN A 278 15.69 -16.36 -10.57
N LEU A 279 15.67 -17.66 -10.88
CA LEU A 279 16.30 -18.66 -10.00
C LEU A 279 17.81 -18.41 -9.86
N SER A 280 18.50 -18.04 -10.93
CA SER A 280 19.93 -17.72 -10.90
C SER A 280 20.26 -16.53 -9.99
N GLU A 281 19.38 -15.54 -9.95
CA GLU A 281 19.50 -14.31 -9.16
C GLU A 281 19.19 -14.58 -7.69
N LEU A 282 18.11 -15.33 -7.42
CA LEU A 282 17.80 -15.79 -6.06
C LEU A 282 18.94 -16.65 -5.49
N LEU A 283 19.52 -17.53 -6.31
CA LEU A 283 20.66 -18.36 -5.89
C LEU A 283 21.88 -17.53 -5.50
N ARG A 284 22.08 -16.32 -6.05
CA ARG A 284 23.15 -15.41 -5.61
C ARG A 284 22.92 -14.90 -4.20
N VAL A 285 21.71 -14.46 -3.89
CA VAL A 285 21.40 -14.01 -2.53
C VAL A 285 21.48 -15.17 -1.52
N ILE A 286 21.05 -16.38 -1.91
CA ILE A 286 21.22 -17.59 -1.09
C ILE A 286 22.70 -17.90 -0.82
N GLN A 287 23.61 -17.64 -1.78
CA GLN A 287 25.05 -17.79 -1.55
C GLN A 287 25.55 -16.81 -0.49
N PHE A 288 25.15 -15.54 -0.53
CA PHE A 288 25.51 -14.54 0.50
C PHE A 288 25.03 -14.96 1.89
N TYR A 289 23.79 -15.44 1.99
CA TYR A 289 23.21 -15.99 3.22
C TYR A 289 24.03 -17.19 3.75
N ASN A 290 24.33 -18.17 2.89
CA ASN A 290 25.05 -19.39 3.30
C ASN A 290 26.51 -19.14 3.68
N VAL A 291 27.17 -18.18 3.04
CA VAL A 291 28.54 -17.77 3.40
C VAL A 291 28.55 -16.91 4.68
N GLY A 292 27.45 -16.21 4.96
CA GLY A 292 27.28 -15.39 6.17
C GLY A 292 27.92 -14.00 6.08
N ALA A 293 28.37 -13.60 4.88
CA ALA A 293 28.84 -12.25 4.56
C ALA A 293 28.88 -12.05 3.05
N TYR A 294 28.80 -10.80 2.61
CA TYR A 294 29.11 -10.39 1.24
C TYR A 294 29.96 -9.10 1.25
N SER A 295 30.53 -8.77 0.09
CA SER A 295 31.36 -7.58 -0.09
C SER A 295 31.34 -7.10 -1.53
N CYS A 296 31.85 -5.90 -1.76
CA CYS A 296 31.95 -5.30 -3.08
C CYS A 296 33.04 -5.98 -3.91
N LEU A 297 32.69 -6.37 -5.14
CA LEU A 297 33.66 -6.83 -6.14
C LEU A 297 33.19 -6.45 -7.54
N ALA A 298 33.77 -5.39 -8.08
CA ALA A 298 33.49 -4.98 -9.45
C ALA A 298 33.86 -6.09 -10.45
N GLY A 299 33.03 -6.29 -11.47
CA GLY A 299 33.22 -7.28 -12.52
C GLY A 299 32.57 -8.64 -12.26
N THR A 300 31.90 -8.82 -11.12
CA THR A 300 30.90 -9.89 -10.95
C THR A 300 29.56 -9.47 -11.55
N GLU A 301 28.64 -10.41 -11.64
CA GLU A 301 27.35 -10.27 -12.30
C GLU A 301 26.43 -9.23 -11.63
N ASP A 302 26.55 -9.05 -10.32
CA ASP A 302 25.79 -8.11 -9.49
C ASP A 302 26.69 -7.05 -8.81
N GLY A 303 28.00 -7.09 -9.04
CA GLY A 303 28.97 -6.21 -8.38
C GLY A 303 29.35 -6.63 -6.95
N PHE A 304 28.90 -7.81 -6.49
CA PHE A 304 29.18 -8.35 -5.17
C PHE A 304 29.96 -9.67 -5.21
N TYR A 305 30.64 -9.97 -4.10
CA TYR A 305 31.38 -11.19 -3.83
C TYR A 305 30.80 -11.91 -2.61
N PRO A 306 30.58 -13.24 -2.68
CA PRO A 306 30.14 -14.04 -1.54
C PRO A 306 31.30 -14.26 -0.57
N GLY A 307 31.36 -13.44 0.47
CA GLY A 307 32.37 -13.49 1.51
C GLY A 307 32.85 -12.11 1.96
N PRO A 308 33.73 -12.06 2.97
CA PRO A 308 34.32 -10.81 3.45
C PRO A 308 35.23 -10.17 2.39
N GLY A 309 35.30 -8.85 2.38
CA GLY A 309 36.06 -8.09 1.39
C GLY A 309 35.88 -6.59 1.53
N GLN A 310 35.99 -5.85 0.43
CA GLN A 310 35.81 -4.40 0.43
C GLN A 310 34.34 -4.03 0.66
N GLN A 311 34.07 -3.00 1.46
CA GLN A 311 32.72 -2.55 1.84
C GLN A 311 32.55 -1.07 1.51
N ASN A 312 32.88 -0.71 0.27
CA ASN A 312 32.97 0.67 -0.23
C ASN A 312 31.98 0.98 -1.37
N CYS A 313 30.98 0.11 -1.56
CA CYS A 313 29.86 0.26 -2.48
C CYS A 313 28.55 0.40 -1.69
N ALA A 314 27.43 0.60 -2.39
CA ALA A 314 26.12 0.52 -1.76
C ALA A 314 25.85 -0.90 -1.23
N TYR A 315 25.04 -1.01 -0.18
CA TYR A 315 24.53 -2.29 0.28
C TYR A 315 23.74 -2.96 -0.83
N HIS A 316 23.75 -4.29 -0.85
CA HIS A 316 22.85 -5.04 -1.71
C HIS A 316 21.41 -4.81 -1.22
N ASP A 317 20.43 -4.62 -2.12
CA ASP A 317 19.04 -4.28 -1.73
C ASP A 317 18.40 -5.32 -0.79
N ALA A 318 18.80 -6.59 -0.87
CA ALA A 318 18.37 -7.62 0.07
C ALA A 318 18.87 -7.43 1.51
N ASP A 319 19.91 -6.64 1.78
CA ASP A 319 20.41 -6.29 3.13
C ASP A 319 19.77 -4.96 3.57
N TYR A 320 18.45 -4.96 3.70
CA TYR A 320 17.68 -3.74 3.95
C TYR A 320 17.47 -3.45 5.44
N GLN A 321 17.52 -4.45 6.32
CA GLN A 321 17.13 -4.28 7.72
C GLN A 321 18.23 -3.61 8.53
N THR A 322 19.38 -4.29 8.65
CA THR A 322 20.50 -3.82 9.47
C THR A 322 21.62 -3.19 8.67
N ARG A 323 21.69 -3.45 7.35
CA ARG A 323 22.77 -2.97 6.49
C ARG A 323 24.12 -3.33 7.09
N ASP A 324 24.31 -4.62 7.39
CA ASP A 324 25.47 -5.14 8.13
C ASP A 324 26.40 -6.03 7.29
N TRP A 325 26.21 -6.02 5.95
CA TRP A 325 26.94 -6.84 4.98
C TRP A 325 26.68 -8.33 5.13
N ARG A 326 25.53 -8.69 5.71
CA ARG A 326 25.04 -10.04 5.83
C ARG A 326 23.60 -10.09 5.37
N ILE A 327 23.18 -11.26 4.93
CA ILE A 327 21.77 -11.52 4.64
C ILE A 327 21.25 -12.36 5.81
N SER A 328 20.27 -11.83 6.53
CA SER A 328 19.54 -12.55 7.57
C SER A 328 18.52 -13.51 6.98
N LEU A 329 17.94 -14.40 7.81
CA LEU A 329 16.88 -15.30 7.33
C LEU A 329 15.65 -14.51 6.87
N SER A 330 15.29 -13.44 7.59
CA SER A 330 14.15 -12.59 7.23
C SER A 330 14.34 -11.92 5.88
N GLU A 331 15.53 -11.40 5.61
CA GLU A 331 15.91 -10.80 4.32
C GLU A 331 15.92 -11.82 3.19
N LEU A 332 16.40 -13.04 3.44
CA LEU A 332 16.33 -14.11 2.44
C LEU A 332 14.88 -14.52 2.13
N LEU A 333 14.04 -14.64 3.16
CA LEU A 333 12.62 -14.93 2.97
C LEU A 333 11.92 -13.83 2.16
N ARG A 334 12.32 -12.58 2.35
CA ARG A 334 11.83 -11.46 1.54
C ARG A 334 12.18 -11.62 0.05
N MET A 335 13.41 -12.00 -0.27
CA MET A 335 13.80 -12.32 -1.64
C MET A 335 13.01 -13.47 -2.25
N ILE A 336 12.73 -14.50 -1.47
CA ILE A 336 11.93 -15.66 -1.91
C ILE A 336 10.49 -15.23 -2.22
N GLN A 337 9.92 -14.25 -1.51
CA GLN A 337 8.60 -13.70 -1.82
C GLN A 337 8.57 -13.03 -3.19
N LEU A 338 9.57 -12.19 -3.51
CA LEU A 338 9.66 -11.52 -4.81
C LEU A 338 9.85 -12.52 -5.96
N TYR A 339 10.69 -13.55 -5.75
CA TYR A 339 10.86 -14.66 -6.69
C TYR A 339 9.54 -15.41 -6.95
N ASN A 340 8.82 -15.79 -5.90
CA ASN A 340 7.57 -16.56 -6.02
C ASN A 340 6.44 -15.75 -6.67
N ALA A 341 6.45 -14.43 -6.55
CA ALA A 341 5.49 -13.56 -7.24
C ALA A 341 5.72 -13.46 -8.75
N MET A 342 6.86 -13.96 -9.26
CA MET A 342 7.25 -13.89 -10.68
C MET A 342 7.28 -12.44 -11.20
N GLY A 343 7.64 -11.51 -10.32
CA GLY A 343 7.72 -10.10 -10.62
C GLY A 343 7.73 -9.25 -9.36
N TYR A 344 8.26 -8.04 -9.46
CA TYR A 344 8.20 -7.05 -8.40
C TYR A 344 7.97 -5.64 -8.97
N LEU A 345 7.56 -4.73 -8.09
CA LEU A 345 7.44 -3.31 -8.37
C LEU A 345 8.24 -2.54 -7.32
N TYR A 346 8.81 -1.41 -7.71
CA TYR A 346 9.33 -0.44 -6.74
C TYR A 346 8.17 0.10 -5.89
N ASP A 347 8.36 0.09 -4.57
CA ASP A 347 7.41 0.56 -3.55
C ASP A 347 8.21 1.24 -2.44
N PRO A 348 8.35 2.59 -2.47
CA PRO A 348 9.25 3.32 -1.57
C PRO A 348 8.87 3.22 -0.09
N TRP A 349 7.75 2.62 0.27
CA TRP A 349 7.33 2.43 1.67
C TRP A 349 7.41 1.00 2.14
N ALA A 350 7.61 0.05 1.23
CA ALA A 350 7.92 -1.30 1.64
C ALA A 350 9.28 -1.33 2.34
N GLU A 351 9.40 -2.26 3.29
CA GLU A 351 10.60 -2.50 4.09
C GLU A 351 11.92 -2.53 3.29
N ASP A 352 11.88 -3.03 2.06
CA ASP A 352 13.02 -3.18 1.15
C ASP A 352 12.93 -2.27 -0.09
N GLU A 353 11.99 -1.33 -0.14
CA GLU A 353 11.65 -0.49 -1.30
C GLU A 353 11.05 -1.26 -2.50
N PHE A 354 10.67 -2.53 -2.32
CA PHE A 354 10.06 -3.34 -3.37
C PHE A 354 8.82 -4.04 -2.86
N ARG A 355 7.90 -4.40 -3.76
CA ARG A 355 6.77 -5.26 -3.40
C ARG A 355 6.56 -6.33 -4.47
N PRO A 356 6.02 -7.49 -4.10
CA PRO A 356 5.76 -8.53 -5.08
C PRO A 356 4.67 -8.07 -6.07
N LYS A 357 4.89 -8.33 -7.36
CA LYS A 357 3.92 -8.06 -8.43
C LYS A 357 3.05 -9.29 -8.62
N PHE A 358 1.94 -9.35 -7.91
CA PHE A 358 0.99 -10.45 -8.12
C PHE A 358 0.12 -10.15 -9.35
N LEU A 359 0.43 -10.78 -10.48
CA LEU A 359 -0.42 -10.71 -11.68
C LEU A 359 -1.83 -11.17 -11.32
N ALA A 360 -2.84 -10.34 -11.58
CA ALA A 360 -4.24 -10.74 -11.46
C ALA A 360 -4.54 -11.90 -12.43
N PRO A 361 -5.40 -12.86 -12.04
CA PRO A 361 -5.78 -13.99 -12.90
C PRO A 361 -6.49 -13.58 -14.20
#